data_AF-A0A662U7G9-F1
#
_entry.id   AF-A0A662U7G9-F1
#
_cell.length_a   1.000
_cell.length_b   1.000
_cell.length_c   1.000
_cell.angle_alpha   90.00
_cell.angle_beta   90.00
_cell.angle_gamma   90.00
#
_symmetry.space_group_name_H-M   'P 1'
#
loop_
_entity.id
_entity.type
_entity.pdbx_description
1 polymer ?
#
loop_
_entity_poly.entity_id
_entity_poly.type
_entity_poly.pdbx_seq_one_letter_code
_entity_poly.pdbx_strand_id
1 'polypeptide(L)'
;MMPKLAFLTILAALMIAATIPAAAETVPLNWRDSGYDLAAGYRYTIALESPVSGPFVYPYAIVDAGPVRIRLHGPQLTIWVNGEPVFDESVGSTSASVVIVVDYSGDGVIEVTGFGRVAGFTIDHSYRIMIYTETVTVWPWSSTSRVVITRQALPPPPTSTTTNPNLEPMDEDINNQMQSSGLWNWLATAFSSGAMIAIVFLVIAFGIIVILMFLKQARKRKWL
;
A
#
# COMPACT_ATOMS: atom_id res chain seq x y z
N MET A 1 35.68 22.10 -37.24
CA MET A 1 35.18 22.71 -35.97
C MET A 1 33.66 22.54 -35.92
N MET A 2 33.15 21.57 -35.16
CA MET A 2 31.71 21.35 -34.89
C MET A 2 31.38 20.51 -33.61
N PRO A 3 32.28 20.29 -32.62
CA PRO A 3 31.96 19.40 -31.49
C PRO A 3 31.03 20.03 -30.43
N LYS A 4 30.89 21.36 -30.37
CA LYS A 4 30.12 22.05 -29.32
C LYS A 4 28.61 21.87 -29.46
N LEU A 5 28.09 21.79 -30.69
CA LEU A 5 26.64 21.64 -30.93
C LEU A 5 26.17 20.20 -30.69
N ALA A 6 27.01 19.21 -31.01
CA ALA A 6 26.75 17.79 -30.72
C ALA A 6 26.78 17.50 -29.21
N PHE A 7 27.70 18.14 -28.47
CA PHE A 7 27.77 17.98 -27.02
C PHE A 7 26.55 18.59 -26.32
N LEU A 8 26.09 19.77 -26.75
CA LEU A 8 24.89 20.42 -26.22
C LEU A 8 23.60 19.63 -26.51
N THR A 9 23.48 19.02 -27.69
CA THR A 9 22.32 18.19 -28.05
C THR A 9 22.31 16.86 -27.30
N ILE A 10 23.47 16.24 -27.06
CA ILE A 10 23.58 15.05 -26.21
C ILE A 10 23.26 15.40 -24.75
N LEU A 11 23.77 16.51 -24.23
CA LEU A 11 23.47 16.96 -22.86
C LEU A 11 21.98 17.30 -22.69
N ALA A 12 21.36 17.94 -23.68
CA ALA A 12 19.92 18.22 -23.69
C ALA A 12 19.08 16.94 -23.79
N ALA A 13 19.47 15.98 -24.64
CA ALA A 13 18.81 14.67 -24.73
C ALA A 13 18.97 13.86 -23.43
N LEU A 14 20.11 13.98 -22.75
CA LEU A 14 20.35 13.37 -21.44
C LEU A 14 19.49 14.01 -20.34
N MET A 15 19.33 15.33 -20.36
CA MET A 15 18.46 16.06 -19.43
C MET A 15 16.98 15.74 -19.66
N ILE A 16 16.55 15.59 -20.93
CA ILE A 16 15.18 15.18 -21.28
C ILE A 16 14.94 13.70 -20.92
N ALA A 17 15.93 12.81 -21.11
CA ALA A 17 15.85 11.41 -20.67
C ALA A 17 15.88 11.27 -19.13
N ALA A 18 16.53 12.19 -18.42
CA ALA A 18 16.53 12.24 -16.96
C ALA A 18 15.23 12.81 -16.37
N THR A 19 14.37 13.45 -17.18
CA THR A 19 13.02 13.89 -16.78
C THR A 19 11.93 12.84 -16.97
N ILE A 20 12.28 11.57 -17.26
CA ILE A 20 11.29 10.49 -17.12
C ILE A 20 10.89 10.50 -15.64
N PRO A 21 9.64 10.87 -15.29
CA PRO A 21 9.19 10.71 -13.92
C PRO A 21 9.40 9.24 -13.58
N ALA A 22 10.23 8.95 -12.58
CA ALA A 22 10.37 7.61 -12.08
C ALA A 22 8.94 7.13 -11.79
N ALA A 23 8.44 6.20 -12.62
CA ALA A 23 7.09 5.70 -12.46
C ALA A 23 6.95 5.20 -11.03
N ALA A 24 5.86 5.56 -10.36
CA ALA A 24 5.61 5.10 -9.02
C ALA A 24 5.62 3.56 -9.02
N GLU A 25 6.53 2.98 -8.26
CA GLU A 25 6.57 1.55 -8.03
C GLU A 25 5.65 1.24 -6.85
N THR A 26 4.57 0.52 -7.14
CA THR A 26 3.62 0.02 -6.14
C THR A 26 3.96 -1.42 -5.83
N VAL A 27 4.26 -1.73 -4.57
CA VAL A 27 4.52 -3.09 -4.09
C VAL A 27 3.37 -3.53 -3.19
N PRO A 28 2.48 -4.42 -3.67
CA PRO A 28 1.47 -5.06 -2.85
C PRO A 28 2.11 -5.91 -1.75
N LEU A 29 1.71 -5.73 -0.49
CA LEU A 29 2.21 -6.54 0.63
C LEU A 29 1.38 -7.83 0.85
N ASN A 30 0.43 -8.10 -0.05
CA ASN A 30 -0.59 -9.17 -0.03
C ASN A 30 -1.72 -8.98 1.00
N TRP A 31 -2.88 -9.57 0.66
CA TRP A 31 -3.96 -9.79 1.61
C TRP A 31 -3.49 -10.74 2.69
N ARG A 32 -3.67 -10.34 3.95
CA ARG A 32 -3.35 -11.17 5.11
C ARG A 32 -4.52 -11.22 6.09
N ASP A 33 -4.58 -12.31 6.83
CA ASP A 33 -5.46 -12.43 7.98
C ASP A 33 -5.01 -11.46 9.06
N SER A 34 -5.96 -10.76 9.69
CA SER A 34 -5.67 -9.87 10.82
C SER A 34 -5.65 -10.59 12.17
N GLY A 35 -6.04 -11.87 12.20
CA GLY A 35 -6.26 -12.61 13.45
C GLY A 35 -7.58 -12.27 14.14
N TYR A 36 -8.32 -11.28 13.64
CA TYR A 36 -9.65 -10.92 14.14
C TYR A 36 -10.74 -11.40 13.18
N ASP A 37 -11.89 -11.65 13.78
CA ASP A 37 -13.14 -11.93 13.09
C ASP A 37 -14.19 -10.86 13.45
N LEU A 38 -15.02 -10.49 12.48
CA LEU A 38 -16.19 -9.65 12.62
C LEU A 38 -17.35 -10.53 13.10
N ALA A 39 -17.69 -10.40 14.38
CA ALA A 39 -18.64 -11.26 15.08
C ALA A 39 -19.61 -10.41 15.93
N ALA A 40 -20.76 -11.02 16.24
CA ALA A 40 -21.79 -10.44 17.09
C ALA A 40 -21.28 -10.21 18.52
N GLY A 41 -21.75 -9.15 19.16
CA GLY A 41 -21.40 -8.81 20.55
C GLY A 41 -20.04 -8.11 20.70
N TYR A 42 -19.50 -7.53 19.63
CA TYR A 42 -18.20 -6.86 19.65
C TYR A 42 -18.25 -5.46 19.03
N ARG A 43 -17.34 -4.60 19.52
CA ARG A 43 -16.98 -3.32 18.94
C ARG A 43 -15.55 -3.41 18.40
N TYR A 44 -15.38 -3.00 17.15
CA TYR A 44 -14.12 -2.94 16.45
C TYR A 44 -13.76 -1.49 16.19
N THR A 45 -12.51 -1.12 16.46
CA THR A 45 -11.95 0.16 15.98
C THR A 45 -10.86 -0.15 14.98
N ILE A 46 -11.07 0.29 13.74
CA ILE A 46 -10.17 0.07 12.61
C ILE A 46 -9.51 1.42 12.31
N ALA A 47 -8.22 1.51 12.60
CA ALA A 47 -7.39 2.64 12.22
C ALA A 47 -6.69 2.32 10.90
N LEU A 48 -6.95 3.11 9.86
CA LEU A 48 -6.28 3.04 8.57
C LEU A 48 -5.31 4.22 8.44
N GLU A 49 -4.12 3.96 7.93
CA GLU A 49 -3.10 4.97 7.65
C GLU A 49 -2.60 4.81 6.21
N SER A 50 -2.69 5.88 5.43
CA SER A 50 -2.21 6.01 4.05
C SER A 50 -1.24 7.20 3.93
N PRO A 51 -0.07 7.14 4.61
CA PRO A 51 0.77 8.31 4.81
C PRO A 51 1.25 8.93 3.49
N VAL A 52 1.41 10.26 3.50
CA VAL A 52 1.92 11.02 2.36
C VAL A 52 3.42 11.17 2.45
N SER A 53 4.13 10.80 1.40
CA SER A 53 5.57 11.02 1.27
C SER A 53 5.84 11.73 -0.05
N GLY A 54 5.80 13.06 -0.05
CA GLY A 54 5.92 13.85 -1.27
C GLY A 54 4.64 13.90 -2.14
N PRO A 55 4.72 14.52 -3.31
CA PRO A 55 3.57 14.68 -4.18
C PRO A 55 3.15 13.34 -4.80
N PHE A 56 1.85 13.01 -4.70
CA PHE A 56 1.23 11.85 -5.35
C PHE A 56 1.66 10.45 -4.84
N VAL A 57 2.30 10.36 -3.68
CA VAL A 57 2.68 9.07 -3.08
C VAL A 57 1.71 8.72 -1.96
N TYR A 58 0.68 7.93 -2.30
CA TYR A 58 -0.37 7.50 -1.38
C TYR A 58 -0.56 5.97 -1.48
N PRO A 59 -0.18 5.19 -0.47
CA PRO A 59 -0.37 3.74 -0.49
C PRO A 59 -1.80 3.35 -0.08
N TYR A 60 -2.35 2.28 -0.64
CA TYR A 60 -3.67 1.78 -0.22
C TYR A 60 -3.63 1.10 1.16
N ALA A 61 -4.55 1.46 2.05
CA ALA A 61 -4.92 0.68 3.24
C ALA A 61 -6.34 0.14 3.06
N ILE A 62 -6.54 -1.17 3.10
CA ILE A 62 -7.85 -1.79 2.86
C ILE A 62 -8.14 -2.83 3.94
N VAL A 63 -9.39 -2.89 4.38
CA VAL A 63 -9.95 -3.91 5.24
C VAL A 63 -11.17 -4.54 4.58
N ASP A 64 -11.28 -5.86 4.63
CA ASP A 64 -12.39 -6.63 4.08
C ASP A 64 -12.90 -7.62 5.14
N ALA A 65 -14.19 -7.57 5.45
CA ALA A 65 -14.82 -8.35 6.51
C ALA A 65 -16.26 -8.69 6.13
N GLY A 66 -16.44 -9.81 5.43
CA GLY A 66 -17.76 -10.29 5.00
C GLY A 66 -18.51 -9.27 4.15
N PRO A 67 -19.65 -8.72 4.62
CA PRO A 67 -20.40 -7.72 3.87
C PRO A 67 -19.74 -6.33 3.84
N VAL A 68 -18.71 -6.08 4.65
CA VAL A 68 -18.11 -4.75 4.81
C VAL A 68 -16.73 -4.68 4.19
N ARG A 69 -16.48 -3.65 3.38
CA ARG A 69 -15.14 -3.30 2.89
C ARG A 69 -14.84 -1.83 3.18
N ILE A 70 -13.63 -1.53 3.64
CA ILE A 70 -13.18 -0.18 3.97
C ILE A 70 -11.85 0.06 3.24
N ARG A 71 -11.72 1.18 2.53
CA ARG A 71 -10.50 1.57 1.81
C ARG A 71 -10.14 3.00 2.13
N LEU A 72 -8.87 3.22 2.48
CA LEU A 72 -8.27 4.55 2.56
C LEU A 72 -7.16 4.67 1.50
N HIS A 73 -7.22 5.74 0.71
CA HIS A 73 -6.19 6.09 -0.26
C HIS A 73 -5.93 7.60 -0.21
N GLY A 74 -4.77 7.98 0.32
CA GLY A 74 -4.50 9.35 0.72
C GLY A 74 -5.58 9.83 1.70
N PRO A 75 -6.23 10.98 1.46
CA PRO A 75 -7.32 11.47 2.30
C PRO A 75 -8.71 10.95 1.92
N GLN A 76 -8.83 10.08 0.90
CA GLN A 76 -10.13 9.57 0.45
C GLN A 76 -10.46 8.27 1.18
N LEU A 77 -11.55 8.28 1.94
CA LEU A 77 -12.10 7.09 2.60
C LEU A 77 -13.36 6.64 1.86
N THR A 78 -13.37 5.37 1.49
CA THR A 78 -14.54 4.77 0.85
C THR A 78 -14.93 3.49 1.60
N ILE A 79 -16.23 3.31 1.85
CA ILE A 79 -16.81 2.17 2.57
C ILE A 79 -17.89 1.54 1.70
N TRP A 80 -17.83 0.22 1.57
CA TRP A 80 -18.86 -0.58 0.91
C TRP A 80 -19.56 -1.48 1.91
N VAL A 81 -20.86 -1.64 1.70
CA VAL A 81 -21.69 -2.63 2.38
C VAL A 81 -22.41 -3.45 1.30
N ASN A 82 -22.27 -4.77 1.34
CA ASN A 82 -22.81 -5.69 0.34
C ASN A 82 -22.41 -5.34 -1.12
N GLY A 83 -21.20 -4.82 -1.29
CA GLY A 83 -20.67 -4.42 -2.60
C GLY A 83 -21.06 -3.01 -3.05
N GLU A 84 -22.00 -2.36 -2.37
CA GLU A 84 -22.45 -1.01 -2.72
C GLU A 84 -21.70 0.07 -1.91
N PRO A 85 -21.19 1.14 -2.54
CA PRO A 85 -20.53 2.23 -1.83
C PRO A 85 -21.56 3.01 -1.01
N VAL A 86 -21.39 3.03 0.31
CA VAL A 86 -22.26 3.74 1.26
C VAL A 86 -21.63 5.02 1.81
N PHE A 87 -20.31 5.15 1.66
CA PHE A 87 -19.54 6.32 2.06
C PHE A 87 -18.37 6.48 1.09
N ASP A 88 -18.18 7.68 0.54
CA ASP A 88 -17.06 7.99 -0.35
C ASP A 88 -16.69 9.47 -0.21
N GLU A 89 -15.95 9.80 0.84
CA GLU A 89 -15.67 11.18 1.23
C GLU A 89 -14.20 11.39 1.54
N SER A 90 -13.75 12.64 1.38
CA SER A 90 -12.44 13.03 1.87
C SER A 90 -12.50 13.32 3.36
N VAL A 91 -11.72 12.58 4.15
CA VAL A 91 -11.69 12.73 5.63
C VAL A 91 -10.72 13.82 6.10
N GLY A 92 -10.09 14.55 5.18
CA GLY A 92 -9.18 15.67 5.46
C GLY A 92 -7.81 15.28 6.03
N SER A 93 -7.62 14.02 6.43
CA SER A 93 -6.36 13.45 6.90
C SER A 93 -6.01 12.16 6.16
N THR A 94 -4.74 11.79 6.16
CA THR A 94 -4.29 10.48 5.62
C THR A 94 -4.33 9.35 6.63
N SER A 95 -5.09 9.56 7.69
CA SER A 95 -5.46 8.56 8.67
C SER A 95 -6.96 8.67 8.89
N ALA A 96 -7.62 7.52 9.08
CA ALA A 96 -9.04 7.44 9.36
C ALA A 96 -9.29 6.40 10.44
N SER A 97 -10.25 6.67 11.32
CA SER A 97 -10.72 5.69 12.31
C SER A 97 -12.18 5.37 12.06
N VAL A 98 -12.44 4.11 11.73
CA VAL A 98 -13.77 3.55 11.49
C VAL A 98 -14.12 2.64 12.65
N VAL A 99 -15.26 2.87 13.27
CA VAL A 99 -15.79 2.06 14.35
C VAL A 99 -16.91 1.20 13.78
N ILE A 100 -16.81 -0.11 14.02
CA ILE A 100 -17.86 -1.07 13.69
C ILE A 100 -18.40 -1.63 14.99
N VAL A 101 -19.70 -1.55 15.22
CA VAL A 101 -20.36 -2.16 16.38
C VAL A 101 -21.33 -3.20 15.85
N VAL A 102 -21.17 -4.46 16.26
CA VAL A 102 -22.13 -5.52 15.94
C VAL A 102 -22.78 -5.97 17.23
N ASP A 103 -24.10 -5.82 17.31
CA ASP A 103 -24.85 -6.24 18.48
C ASP A 103 -24.93 -7.78 18.59
N TYR A 104 -25.63 -8.26 19.61
CA TYR A 104 -25.77 -9.71 19.85
C TYR A 104 -26.74 -10.41 18.87
N SER A 105 -27.58 -9.66 18.15
CA SER A 105 -28.45 -10.17 17.08
C SER A 105 -27.73 -10.29 15.74
N GLY A 106 -26.54 -9.71 15.61
CA GLY A 106 -25.81 -9.65 14.34
C GLY A 106 -26.09 -8.38 13.54
N ASP A 107 -26.83 -7.42 14.10
CA ASP A 107 -27.03 -6.11 13.47
C ASP A 107 -25.80 -5.24 13.72
N GLY A 108 -25.19 -4.79 12.62
CA GLY A 108 -23.97 -4.01 12.57
C GLY A 108 -24.23 -2.55 12.25
N VAL A 109 -23.45 -1.66 12.86
CA VAL A 109 -23.40 -0.22 12.57
C VAL A 109 -21.96 0.18 12.28
N ILE A 110 -21.79 1.02 11.26
CA ILE A 110 -20.50 1.62 10.91
C ILE A 110 -20.55 3.10 11.23
N GLU A 111 -19.57 3.57 11.98
CA GLU A 111 -19.35 4.98 12.30
C GLU A 111 -17.95 5.42 11.85
N VAL A 112 -17.87 6.62 11.28
CA VAL A 112 -16.60 7.22 10.87
C VAL A 112 -16.32 8.41 11.78
N THR A 113 -15.13 8.44 12.38
CA THR A 113 -14.73 9.54 13.28
C THR A 113 -14.82 10.88 12.55
N GLY A 114 -15.57 11.83 13.12
CA GLY A 114 -15.81 13.15 12.52
C GLY A 114 -17.06 13.24 11.63
N PHE A 115 -17.62 12.11 11.19
CA PHE A 115 -18.82 12.05 10.34
C PHE A 115 -20.02 11.40 11.04
N GLY A 116 -19.79 10.56 12.04
CA GLY A 116 -20.82 9.82 12.75
C GLY A 116 -21.23 8.55 12.03
N ARG A 117 -22.50 8.13 12.21
CA ARG A 117 -23.03 6.90 11.61
C ARG A 117 -23.18 7.05 10.09
N VAL A 118 -22.58 6.12 9.35
CA VAL A 118 -22.59 6.13 7.87
C VAL A 118 -23.47 5.03 7.29
N ALA A 119 -23.54 3.87 7.93
CA ALA A 119 -24.30 2.72 7.43
C ALA A 119 -24.70 1.74 8.53
N GLY A 120 -25.65 0.87 8.20
CA GLY A 120 -25.95 -0.35 8.93
C GLY A 120 -25.81 -1.58 8.03
N PHE A 121 -25.57 -2.73 8.61
CA PHE A 121 -25.47 -4.02 7.93
C PHE A 121 -25.91 -5.13 8.88
N THR A 122 -26.00 -6.36 8.40
CA THR A 122 -26.30 -7.54 9.23
C THR A 122 -25.33 -8.65 8.91
N ILE A 123 -24.97 -9.45 9.91
CA ILE A 123 -24.20 -10.69 9.75
C ILE A 123 -25.01 -11.88 10.25
N ASP A 124 -24.88 -13.00 9.55
CA ASP A 124 -25.51 -14.28 9.87
C ASP A 124 -24.52 -15.26 10.52
N HIS A 125 -23.22 -15.02 10.39
CA HIS A 125 -22.13 -15.75 11.04
C HIS A 125 -20.91 -14.85 11.22
N SER A 126 -19.86 -15.36 11.88
CA SER A 126 -18.61 -14.64 12.02
C SER A 126 -17.82 -14.63 10.71
N TYR A 127 -17.28 -13.47 10.34
CA TYR A 127 -16.48 -13.28 9.13
C TYR A 127 -15.03 -12.93 9.48
N ARG A 128 -14.06 -13.59 8.86
CA ARG A 128 -12.65 -13.23 9.03
C ARG A 128 -12.37 -11.81 8.52
N ILE A 129 -11.61 -11.03 9.28
CA ILE A 129 -11.17 -9.71 8.85
C ILE A 129 -9.82 -9.84 8.14
N MET A 130 -9.82 -9.53 6.85
CA MET A 130 -8.66 -9.52 5.98
C MET A 130 -8.16 -8.08 5.81
N ILE A 131 -6.85 -7.90 5.78
CA ILE A 131 -6.21 -6.59 5.60
C ILE A 131 -5.27 -6.61 4.40
N TYR A 132 -5.22 -5.50 3.69
CA TYR A 132 -4.31 -5.25 2.60
C TYR A 132 -3.58 -3.92 2.82
N THR A 133 -2.27 -3.97 2.68
CA THR A 133 -1.38 -2.81 2.76
C THR A 133 -0.47 -2.78 1.53
N GLU A 134 0.11 -1.63 1.25
CA GLU A 134 0.91 -1.36 0.08
C GLU A 134 2.09 -0.46 0.45
N THR A 135 3.20 -0.63 -0.25
CA THR A 135 4.30 0.33 -0.27
C THR A 135 4.35 1.00 -1.62
N VAL A 136 4.36 2.32 -1.66
CA VAL A 136 4.55 3.11 -2.89
C VAL A 136 5.90 3.82 -2.82
N THR A 137 6.71 3.66 -3.85
CA THR A 137 8.04 4.27 -3.93
C THR A 137 8.16 5.08 -5.22
N VAL A 138 8.50 6.36 -5.07
CA VAL A 138 8.80 7.31 -6.15
C VAL A 138 10.02 8.08 -5.69
N TRP A 139 11.19 7.87 -6.30
CA TRP A 139 12.41 8.55 -5.85
C TRP A 139 12.20 10.08 -5.74
N PRO A 140 12.58 10.73 -4.62
CA PRO A 140 13.28 10.20 -3.43
C PRO A 140 12.37 9.71 -2.29
N TRP A 141 11.07 9.62 -2.51
CA TRP A 141 10.05 9.31 -1.52
C TRP A 141 9.66 7.82 -1.49
N SER A 142 9.29 7.37 -0.30
CA SER A 142 8.68 6.06 -0.08
C SER A 142 7.66 6.18 1.05
N SER A 143 6.55 5.46 0.92
CA SER A 143 5.47 5.43 1.90
C SER A 143 4.85 4.05 1.99
N THR A 144 4.56 3.58 3.20
CA THR A 144 3.92 2.28 3.47
C THR A 144 2.64 2.50 4.25
N SER A 145 1.54 1.90 3.80
CA SER A 145 0.27 1.97 4.52
C SER A 145 0.23 1.02 5.70
N ARG A 146 -0.66 1.33 6.66
CA ARG A 146 -0.87 0.52 7.86
C ARG A 146 -2.36 0.38 8.17
N VAL A 147 -2.71 -0.76 8.74
CA VAL A 147 -4.02 -1.02 9.34
C VAL A 147 -3.78 -1.54 10.76
N VAL A 148 -4.51 -0.99 11.72
CA VAL A 148 -4.54 -1.47 13.12
C VAL A 148 -5.99 -1.71 13.50
N ILE A 149 -6.26 -2.87 14.10
CA ILE A 149 -7.59 -3.27 14.53
C ILE A 149 -7.53 -3.51 16.04
N THR A 150 -8.49 -2.93 16.77
CA THR A 150 -8.76 -3.29 18.16
C THR A 150 -10.17 -3.83 18.27
N ARG A 151 -10.35 -4.86 19.10
CA ARG A 151 -11.64 -5.50 19.37
C ARG A 151 -11.96 -5.40 20.85
N GLN A 152 -13.19 -5.03 21.17
CA GLN A 152 -13.72 -4.94 22.53
C GLN A 152 -15.06 -5.68 22.61
N ALA A 153 -15.23 -6.55 23.60
CA ALA A 153 -16.53 -7.19 23.85
C ALA A 153 -17.54 -6.15 24.34
N LEU A 154 -18.78 -6.22 23.83
CA LEU A 154 -19.89 -5.45 24.35
C LEU A 154 -20.33 -6.01 25.71
N PRO A 155 -20.91 -5.17 26.59
CA PRO A 155 -21.56 -5.68 27.79
C PRO A 155 -22.76 -6.55 27.38
N PRO A 156 -22.94 -7.74 27.99
CA PRO A 156 -24.07 -8.61 27.66
C PRO A 156 -25.38 -7.89 27.98
N PRO A 157 -26.44 -8.10 27.17
CA PRO A 157 -27.75 -7.56 27.48
C PRO A 157 -28.21 -8.12 28.83
N PRO A 158 -28.92 -7.33 29.66
CA PRO A 158 -29.20 -7.63 31.08
C PRO A 158 -30.06 -8.88 31.35
N THR A 159 -30.31 -9.73 30.36
CA THR A 159 -31.19 -10.90 30.44
C THR A 159 -30.61 -12.20 29.87
N SER A 160 -29.33 -12.26 29.47
CA SER A 160 -28.77 -13.45 28.81
C SER A 160 -27.81 -14.24 29.72
N THR A 161 -28.29 -15.36 30.28
CA THR A 161 -27.52 -16.38 31.00
C THR A 161 -26.81 -17.36 30.04
N THR A 162 -26.13 -16.86 29.01
CA THR A 162 -25.42 -17.70 28.05
C THR A 162 -23.94 -17.35 28.05
N THR A 163 -23.12 -18.37 28.30
CA THR A 163 -21.66 -18.36 28.35
C THR A 163 -21.07 -17.63 27.14
N ASN A 164 -20.42 -16.49 27.43
CA ASN A 164 -19.62 -15.74 26.50
C ASN A 164 -18.40 -16.60 26.09
N PRO A 165 -18.18 -16.96 24.81
CA PRO A 165 -16.90 -17.51 24.41
C PRO A 165 -15.91 -16.34 24.41
N ASN A 166 -15.27 -16.13 25.55
CA ASN A 166 -14.19 -15.19 25.69
C ASN A 166 -13.02 -15.71 24.84
N LEU A 167 -12.96 -15.32 23.56
CA LEU A 167 -11.77 -15.52 22.74
C LEU A 167 -10.75 -14.49 23.23
N GLU A 168 -9.73 -14.99 23.93
CA GLU A 168 -8.60 -14.17 24.40
C GLU A 168 -8.03 -13.34 23.24
N PRO A 169 -7.65 -12.07 23.49
CA PRO A 169 -6.90 -11.30 22.51
C PRO A 169 -5.57 -12.02 22.22
N MET A 170 -5.33 -12.33 20.95
CA MET A 170 -4.07 -12.91 20.52
C MET A 170 -3.05 -11.78 20.38
N ASP A 171 -2.02 -11.77 21.24
CA ASP A 171 -0.87 -10.88 21.08
C ASP A 171 -0.08 -11.30 19.83
N GLU A 172 0.00 -10.41 18.84
CA GLU A 172 0.87 -10.61 17.68
C GLU A 172 2.33 -10.34 18.06
N ASP A 173 3.19 -11.36 17.91
CA ASP A 173 4.64 -11.18 17.95
C ASP A 173 5.12 -10.53 16.64
N ILE A 174 5.34 -9.22 16.70
CA ILE A 174 5.79 -8.36 15.59
C ILE A 174 7.10 -8.89 14.95
N ASN A 175 7.90 -9.69 15.68
CA ASN A 175 9.17 -10.19 15.18
C ASN A 175 9.06 -11.31 14.13
N ASN A 176 7.90 -11.96 13.99
CA ASN A 176 7.70 -12.96 12.93
C ASN A 176 7.40 -12.33 11.55
N GLN A 177 7.27 -11.01 11.45
CA GLN A 177 6.94 -10.29 10.21
C GLN A 177 8.10 -10.17 9.20
N MET A 178 9.34 -10.54 9.55
CA MET A 178 10.50 -10.36 8.66
C MET A 178 10.99 -11.61 7.91
N GLN A 179 10.49 -12.83 8.21
CA GLN A 179 11.18 -14.04 7.74
C GLN A 179 10.65 -14.69 6.44
N SER A 180 9.46 -14.36 5.93
CA SER A 180 8.91 -15.07 4.75
C SER A 180 9.13 -14.39 3.39
N SER A 181 9.70 -13.18 3.34
CA SER A 181 9.93 -12.45 2.08
C SER A 181 11.40 -12.34 1.65
N GLY A 182 12.33 -12.94 2.40
CA GLY A 182 13.77 -12.68 2.30
C GLY A 182 14.41 -12.89 0.93
N LEU A 183 13.95 -13.86 0.13
CA LEU A 183 14.58 -14.11 -1.18
C LEU A 183 14.10 -13.13 -2.26
N TRP A 184 12.79 -12.84 -2.31
CA TRP A 184 12.20 -11.99 -3.35
C TRP A 184 12.33 -10.49 -3.02
N ASN A 185 12.26 -10.09 -1.75
CA ASN A 185 12.57 -8.71 -1.36
C ASN A 185 14.05 -8.39 -1.57
N TRP A 186 14.98 -9.34 -1.34
CA TRP A 186 16.39 -9.10 -1.62
C TRP A 186 16.66 -8.98 -3.13
N LEU A 187 16.03 -9.80 -3.98
CA LEU A 187 16.13 -9.62 -5.43
C LEU A 187 15.51 -8.28 -5.87
N ALA A 188 14.32 -7.92 -5.40
CA ALA A 188 13.67 -6.64 -5.76
C ALA A 188 14.47 -5.42 -5.28
N THR A 189 15.02 -5.45 -4.05
CA THR A 189 15.87 -4.39 -3.50
C THR A 189 17.23 -4.33 -4.20
N ALA A 190 17.75 -5.46 -4.69
CA ALA A 190 18.96 -5.47 -5.51
C ALA A 190 18.73 -4.75 -6.86
N PHE A 191 17.55 -4.92 -7.48
CA PHE A 191 17.20 -4.26 -8.75
C PHE A 191 16.73 -2.79 -8.60
N SER A 192 16.20 -2.38 -7.44
CA SER A 192 15.75 -0.99 -7.19
C SER A 192 16.81 -0.09 -6.56
N SER A 193 17.99 -0.61 -6.22
CA SER A 193 19.07 0.21 -5.66
C SER A 193 19.64 1.17 -6.72
N GLY A 194 19.91 2.43 -6.34
CA GLY A 194 20.59 3.40 -7.20
C GLY A 194 21.96 2.91 -7.74
N ALA A 195 22.54 1.88 -7.11
CA ALA A 195 23.72 1.19 -7.59
C ALA A 195 23.46 0.39 -8.88
N MET A 196 22.30 -0.25 -9.06
CA MET A 196 21.95 -0.94 -10.31
C MET A 196 21.66 0.05 -11.44
N ILE A 197 21.03 1.18 -11.14
CA ILE A 197 20.87 2.27 -12.12
C ILE A 197 22.25 2.78 -12.55
N ALA A 198 23.18 3.00 -11.61
CA ALA A 198 24.55 3.39 -11.92
C ALA A 198 25.30 2.33 -12.76
N ILE A 199 25.12 1.04 -12.47
CA ILE A 199 25.70 -0.07 -13.24
C ILE A 199 25.13 -0.12 -14.66
N VAL A 200 23.82 0.04 -14.83
CA VAL A 200 23.17 0.08 -16.16
C VAL A 200 23.69 1.27 -16.98
N PHE A 201 23.81 2.45 -16.38
CA PHE A 201 24.44 3.61 -17.04
C PHE A 201 25.90 3.35 -17.41
N LEU A 202 26.67 2.67 -16.55
CA LEU A 202 28.05 2.29 -16.83
C LEU A 202 28.17 1.31 -18.01
N VAL A 203 27.29 0.31 -18.07
CA VAL A 203 27.26 -0.68 -19.15
C VAL A 203 26.85 -0.03 -20.47
N ILE A 204 25.85 0.86 -20.46
CA ILE A 204 25.43 1.61 -21.66
C ILE A 204 26.55 2.55 -22.11
N ALA A 205 27.19 3.29 -21.20
CA ALA A 205 28.31 4.16 -21.51
C ALA A 205 29.49 3.37 -22.10
N PHE A 206 29.79 2.20 -21.56
CA PHE A 206 30.81 1.31 -22.11
C PHE A 206 30.45 0.79 -23.51
N GLY A 207 29.20 0.39 -23.73
CA GLY A 207 28.70 -0.01 -25.05
C GLY A 207 28.84 1.10 -26.10
N ILE A 208 28.55 2.34 -25.73
CA ILE A 208 28.74 3.51 -26.61
C ILE A 208 30.23 3.72 -26.93
N ILE A 209 31.12 3.59 -25.95
CA ILE A 209 32.57 3.70 -26.16
C ILE A 209 33.06 2.63 -27.13
N VAL A 210 32.62 1.37 -26.96
CA VAL A 210 33.00 0.26 -27.84
C VAL A 210 32.51 0.51 -29.27
N ILE A 211 31.27 0.97 -29.46
CA ILE A 211 30.72 1.31 -30.78
C ILE A 211 31.51 2.45 -31.42
N LEU A 212 31.85 3.50 -30.66
CA LEU A 212 32.65 4.63 -31.16
C LEU A 212 34.07 4.20 -31.56
N MET A 213 34.70 3.31 -30.77
CA MET A 213 36.00 2.73 -31.13
C MET A 213 35.90 1.89 -32.40
N PHE A 214 34.85 1.08 -32.53
CA PHE A 214 34.62 0.25 -33.71
C PHE A 214 34.38 1.09 -34.97
N LEU A 215 33.55 2.13 -34.89
CA LEU A 215 33.33 3.09 -35.99
C LEU A 215 34.63 3.81 -36.37
N LYS A 216 35.43 4.23 -35.39
CA LYS A 216 36.73 4.87 -35.63
C LYS A 216 37.72 3.90 -36.30
N GLN A 217 37.67 2.62 -35.96
CA GLN A 217 38.53 1.59 -36.53
C GLN A 217 38.07 1.17 -37.94
N ALA A 218 36.76 1.07 -38.18
CA ALA A 218 36.15 0.80 -39.49
C ALA A 218 36.49 1.90 -40.50
N ARG A 219 36.44 3.17 -40.08
CA ARG A 219 36.81 4.33 -40.91
C ARG A 219 38.30 4.35 -41.26
N LYS A 220 39.18 3.91 -40.34
CA LYS A 220 40.61 3.74 -40.62
C LYS A 220 40.89 2.60 -41.61
N ARG A 221 40.07 1.55 -41.60
CA ARG A 221 40.18 0.40 -42.50
C ARG A 221 39.46 0.58 -43.84
N LYS A 222 38.80 1.73 -44.06
CA LYS A 222 37.99 2.05 -45.26
C LYS A 222 36.85 1.06 -45.49
N TRP A 223 36.27 0.52 -44.42
CA TRP A 223 35.07 -0.34 -44.51
C TRP A 223 33.78 0.50 -44.51
N LEU A 224 33.91 1.80 -44.21
CA LEU A 224 32.97 2.92 -44.26
C LEU A 224 33.75 4.16 -44.71
#